data_AF-A0A316YRD7-F1
#
_entry.id   AF-A0A316YRD7-F1
#
_cell.length_a   1.000
_cell.length_b   1.000
_cell.length_c   1.000
_cell.angle_alpha   90.00
_cell.angle_beta   90.00
_cell.angle_gamma   90.00
#
_symmetry.space_group_name_H-M   'P 1'
#
loop_
_entity.id
_entity.type
_entity.pdbx_description
1 polymer ?
#
loop_
_entity_poly.entity_id
_entity_poly.type
_entity_poly.pdbx_seq_one_letter_code
_entity_poly.pdbx_strand_id
1 'polypeptide(L)'
;MVAPKKKHTMTATWHLDEDQSEWDFYKRLIHRLNILQHPKGQAPAPVYTKDDKVPFYPVWRQWAYIMPRAVVPILIHRAFMELTGWTFHPVFAFFFYAFAFKFFAIRCVRVFNRMGQKYGFFDGSHPRDGVPDLHSQKIGLSMLGTVTIRPLFATFLIYDRYEKPSLSLWFPVQMFIYSAVLDFWFYWYHRGMHEIPWLWKFHRLHHVTKHPNPLLSAFADNEQEWGDILVIPLLTWLVFPLNFSTWFMAQQFIIYTEIFGHSGVRLYWMTPMTGYILRWFDMDLCLEDHDQHHRFGWRNSSNYGKQTRLWDRLFGTTRSRIECREDNIDWVNTAKTG
;
A
#
# COMPACT_ATOMS: atom_id res chain seq x y z
N MET A 1 -41.94 7.29 -15.91
CA MET A 1 -40.59 6.70 -15.74
C MET A 1 -39.69 7.80 -15.22
N VAL A 2 -39.16 7.67 -14.00
CA VAL A 2 -38.19 8.62 -13.45
C VAL A 2 -36.88 8.41 -14.20
N ALA A 3 -36.36 9.45 -14.86
CA ALA A 3 -35.07 9.37 -15.53
C ALA A 3 -34.00 8.90 -14.52
N PRO A 4 -33.11 7.96 -14.88
CA PRO A 4 -32.08 7.51 -13.95
C PRO A 4 -31.25 8.72 -13.52
N LYS A 5 -31.18 8.98 -12.21
CA LYS A 5 -30.32 10.03 -11.66
C LYS A 5 -28.90 9.77 -12.17
N LYS A 6 -28.29 10.74 -12.86
CA LYS A 6 -26.87 10.69 -13.22
C LYS A 6 -26.07 10.46 -11.94
N LYS A 7 -25.46 9.28 -11.80
CA LYS A 7 -24.59 8.97 -10.66
C LYS A 7 -23.41 9.93 -10.69
N HIS A 8 -23.09 10.53 -9.54
CA HIS A 8 -21.87 11.33 -9.41
C HIS A 8 -20.65 10.41 -9.59
N THR A 9 -19.55 10.93 -10.13
CA THR A 9 -18.37 10.13 -10.51
C THR A 9 -17.83 9.28 -9.36
N MET A 10 -17.86 9.82 -8.14
CA MET A 10 -17.38 9.15 -6.94
C MET A 10 -18.46 8.44 -6.10
N THR A 11 -19.70 8.34 -6.58
CA THR A 11 -20.75 7.58 -5.87
C THR A 11 -20.38 6.10 -5.78
N ALA A 12 -20.40 5.54 -4.57
CA ALA A 12 -20.11 4.13 -4.30
C ALA A 12 -21.31 3.49 -3.59
N THR A 13 -22.21 2.88 -4.35
CA THR A 13 -23.45 2.27 -3.85
C THR A 13 -23.67 0.84 -4.33
N TRP A 14 -22.94 0.38 -5.35
CA TRP A 14 -23.12 -0.95 -5.97
C TRP A 14 -23.04 -2.13 -4.99
N HIS A 15 -22.32 -1.97 -3.88
CA HIS A 15 -22.14 -3.00 -2.85
C HIS A 15 -23.29 -3.07 -1.83
N LEU A 16 -24.23 -2.12 -1.90
CA LEU A 16 -25.44 -2.06 -1.06
C LEU A 16 -26.65 -2.71 -1.73
N ASP A 17 -26.61 -2.83 -3.06
CA ASP A 17 -27.65 -3.46 -3.86
C ASP A 17 -27.63 -4.99 -3.66
N GLU A 18 -28.81 -5.60 -3.49
CA GLU A 18 -28.94 -7.06 -3.36
C GLU A 18 -28.83 -7.77 -4.71
N ASP A 19 -29.22 -7.06 -5.78
CA ASP A 19 -29.14 -7.58 -7.12
C ASP A 19 -27.72 -7.40 -7.68
N GLN A 20 -27.02 -8.53 -7.81
CA GLN A 20 -25.68 -8.59 -8.38
C GLN A 20 -25.70 -8.75 -9.91
N SER A 21 -26.88 -8.76 -10.56
CA SER A 21 -27.01 -8.92 -12.02
C SER A 21 -26.22 -7.84 -12.78
N GLU A 22 -26.32 -6.59 -12.32
CA GLU A 22 -25.66 -5.40 -12.88
C GLU A 22 -24.18 -5.26 -12.50
N TRP A 23 -23.62 -6.20 -11.73
CA TRP A 23 -22.21 -6.13 -11.37
C TRP A 23 -21.32 -6.52 -12.54
N ASP A 24 -20.44 -5.62 -12.92
CA ASP A 24 -19.33 -5.92 -13.82
C ASP A 24 -18.36 -6.96 -13.21
N PHE A 25 -17.45 -7.45 -14.05
CA PHE A 25 -16.46 -8.45 -13.66
C PHE A 25 -15.64 -8.04 -12.41
N TYR A 26 -15.26 -6.78 -12.29
CA TYR A 26 -14.39 -6.31 -11.22
C TYR A 26 -15.13 -6.15 -9.89
N LYS A 27 -16.40 -5.70 -9.92
CA LYS A 27 -17.29 -5.70 -8.75
C LYS A 27 -17.47 -7.12 -8.20
N ARG A 28 -17.75 -8.08 -9.07
CA ARG A 28 -17.85 -9.51 -8.70
C ARG A 28 -16.54 -10.05 -8.16
N LEU A 29 -15.41 -9.68 -8.76
CA LEU A 29 -14.08 -10.09 -8.30
C LEU A 29 -13.77 -9.55 -6.90
N ILE A 30 -14.00 -8.26 -6.65
CA ILE A 30 -13.83 -7.61 -5.33
C ILE A 30 -14.66 -8.33 -4.27
N HIS A 31 -15.93 -8.63 -4.59
CA HIS A 31 -16.82 -9.34 -3.68
C HIS A 31 -16.35 -10.77 -3.40
N ARG A 32 -16.04 -11.56 -4.44
CA ARG A 32 -15.56 -12.95 -4.31
C ARG A 32 -14.25 -13.05 -3.55
N LEU A 33 -13.36 -12.07 -3.74
CA LEU A 33 -12.11 -12.00 -3.00
C LEU A 33 -12.29 -11.49 -1.57
N ASN A 34 -13.50 -11.09 -1.16
CA ASN A 34 -13.78 -10.57 0.18
C ASN A 34 -12.81 -9.45 0.58
N ILE A 35 -12.61 -8.47 -0.30
CA ILE A 35 -11.65 -7.37 -0.12
C ILE A 35 -12.31 -5.99 0.00
N LEU A 36 -13.64 -5.92 0.10
CA LEU A 36 -14.38 -4.69 0.35
C LEU A 36 -14.26 -4.26 1.84
N GLN A 37 -14.06 -2.96 2.11
CA GLN A 37 -13.85 -2.45 3.47
C GLN A 37 -15.15 -2.34 4.29
N HIS A 38 -16.31 -2.21 3.63
CA HIS A 38 -17.64 -2.09 4.24
C HIS A 38 -18.73 -2.81 3.41
N PRO A 39 -18.77 -4.15 3.40
CA PRO A 39 -19.90 -4.88 2.82
C PRO A 39 -21.23 -4.54 3.51
N LYS A 40 -22.33 -4.69 2.76
CA LYS A 40 -23.69 -4.51 3.26
C LYS A 40 -23.92 -5.30 4.56
N GLY A 41 -24.53 -4.64 5.55
CA GLY A 41 -24.88 -5.25 6.83
C GLY A 41 -23.72 -5.35 7.83
N GLN A 42 -22.52 -4.89 7.48
CA GLN A 42 -21.43 -4.77 8.45
C GLN A 42 -21.74 -3.65 9.45
N ALA A 43 -21.51 -3.91 10.74
CA ALA A 43 -21.62 -2.90 11.78
C ALA A 43 -20.65 -1.73 11.52
N PRO A 44 -21.01 -0.49 11.92
CA PRO A 44 -20.09 0.63 11.81
C PRO A 44 -18.84 0.39 12.64
N ALA A 45 -17.69 0.80 12.11
CA ALA A 45 -16.43 0.81 12.84
C ALA A 45 -16.51 1.80 14.03
N PRO A 46 -15.75 1.59 15.12
CA PRO A 46 -15.75 2.51 16.24
C PRO A 46 -15.22 3.89 15.82
N VAL A 47 -15.82 4.94 16.37
CA VAL A 47 -15.45 6.34 16.15
C VAL A 47 -14.83 6.88 17.42
N TYR A 48 -13.70 7.55 17.27
CA TYR A 48 -12.93 8.14 18.36
C TYR A 48 -12.77 9.65 18.15
N THR A 49 -12.65 10.38 19.24
CA THR A 49 -12.21 11.77 19.25
C THR A 49 -10.70 11.86 19.00
N LYS A 50 -10.23 13.06 18.66
CA LYS A 50 -8.80 13.30 18.35
C LYS A 50 -7.88 13.16 19.57
N ASP A 51 -8.46 13.14 20.77
CA ASP A 51 -7.74 13.06 22.05
C ASP A 51 -7.85 11.68 22.69
N ASP A 52 -8.63 10.78 22.11
CA ASP A 52 -8.61 9.38 22.51
C ASP A 52 -7.26 8.75 22.16
N LYS A 53 -6.75 7.91 23.04
CA LYS A 53 -5.46 7.24 22.84
C LYS A 53 -5.44 6.44 21.54
N VAL A 54 -4.34 6.54 20.80
CA VAL A 54 -4.13 5.80 19.54
C VAL A 54 -3.28 4.55 19.82
N PRO A 55 -3.80 3.33 19.64
CA PRO A 55 -3.03 2.13 19.93
C PRO A 55 -1.79 2.00 19.04
N PHE A 56 -0.65 1.67 19.65
CA PHE A 56 0.57 1.36 18.94
C PHE A 56 0.50 -0.03 18.28
N TYR A 57 0.90 -0.14 17.00
CA TYR A 57 1.11 -1.43 16.34
C TYR A 57 2.61 -1.72 16.12
N PRO A 58 3.23 -2.59 16.94
CA PRO A 58 4.67 -2.82 16.92
C PRO A 58 5.22 -3.32 15.57
N VAL A 59 6.38 -2.77 15.18
CA VAL A 59 7.10 -3.16 13.95
C VAL A 59 7.38 -4.67 13.92
N TRP A 60 7.80 -5.28 15.04
CA TRP A 60 8.06 -6.73 15.07
C TRP A 60 6.82 -7.57 14.71
N ARG A 61 5.60 -7.11 15.03
CA ARG A 61 4.35 -7.78 14.64
C ARG A 61 4.12 -7.68 13.14
N GLN A 62 4.50 -6.56 12.52
CA GLN A 62 4.48 -6.41 11.07
C GLN A 62 5.44 -7.40 10.41
N TRP A 63 6.68 -7.51 10.91
CA TRP A 63 7.65 -8.49 10.42
C TRP A 63 7.18 -9.93 10.60
N ALA A 64 6.64 -10.28 11.77
CA ALA A 64 6.05 -11.59 12.04
C ALA A 64 4.84 -11.92 11.14
N TYR A 65 4.14 -10.90 10.64
CA TYR A 65 3.11 -11.07 9.63
C TYR A 65 3.70 -11.23 8.21
N ILE A 66 4.59 -10.34 7.79
CA ILE A 66 5.08 -10.26 6.41
C ILE A 66 6.03 -11.41 6.10
N MET A 67 7.09 -11.59 6.91
CA MET A 67 8.19 -12.52 6.63
C MET A 67 7.75 -13.96 6.30
N PRO A 68 6.95 -14.65 7.14
CA PRO A 68 6.61 -16.05 6.87
C PRO A 68 5.73 -16.22 5.63
N ARG A 69 5.10 -15.16 5.11
CA ARG A 69 4.29 -15.21 3.88
C ARG A 69 5.14 -14.85 2.66
N ALA A 70 6.00 -13.84 2.82
CA ALA A 70 6.87 -13.31 1.78
C ALA A 70 8.00 -14.28 1.39
N VAL A 71 8.55 -15.02 2.36
CA VAL A 71 9.70 -15.90 2.14
C VAL A 71 9.33 -17.26 1.54
N VAL A 72 8.09 -17.71 1.70
CA VAL A 72 7.63 -19.04 1.24
C VAL A 72 7.88 -19.30 -0.26
N PRO A 73 7.54 -18.39 -1.19
CA PRO A 73 7.86 -18.58 -2.61
C PRO A 73 9.35 -18.75 -2.88
N ILE A 74 10.21 -18.02 -2.15
CA ILE A 74 11.66 -18.11 -2.26
C ILE A 74 12.14 -19.47 -1.77
N LEU A 75 11.63 -19.96 -0.63
CA LEU A 75 11.98 -21.27 -0.10
C LEU A 75 11.51 -22.41 -1.02
N ILE A 76 10.31 -22.33 -1.57
CA ILE A 76 9.79 -23.31 -2.53
C ILE A 76 10.67 -23.36 -3.78
N HIS A 77 10.99 -22.20 -4.35
CA HIS A 77 11.84 -22.12 -5.54
C HIS A 77 13.25 -22.65 -5.25
N ARG A 78 13.85 -22.28 -4.12
CA ARG A 78 15.16 -22.79 -3.69
C ARG A 78 15.14 -24.31 -3.50
N ALA A 79 14.17 -24.83 -2.76
CA ALA A 79 14.03 -26.26 -2.50
C ALA A 79 13.87 -27.04 -3.81
N PHE A 80 13.08 -26.52 -4.76
CA PHE A 80 12.96 -27.13 -6.08
C PHE A 80 14.32 -27.25 -6.78
N MET A 81 15.11 -26.17 -6.81
CA MET A 81 16.44 -26.19 -7.43
C MET A 81 17.41 -27.14 -6.73
N GLU A 82 17.39 -27.17 -5.39
CA GLU A 82 18.28 -28.04 -4.60
C GLU A 82 17.91 -29.52 -4.70
N LEU A 83 16.62 -29.86 -4.75
CA LEU A 83 16.14 -31.25 -4.80
C LEU A 83 16.16 -31.86 -6.20
N THR A 84 15.96 -31.05 -7.25
CA THR A 84 15.82 -31.56 -8.63
C THR A 84 17.04 -31.26 -9.51
N GLY A 85 17.87 -30.28 -9.15
CA GLY A 85 18.92 -29.73 -10.01
C GLY A 85 18.39 -28.90 -11.19
N TRP A 86 17.07 -28.74 -11.33
CA TRP A 86 16.45 -27.96 -12.41
C TRP A 86 16.25 -26.50 -12.01
N THR A 87 16.15 -25.63 -13.01
CA THR A 87 15.89 -24.19 -12.82
C THR A 87 14.47 -23.85 -13.22
N PHE A 88 13.85 -22.86 -12.57
CA PHE A 88 12.60 -22.31 -13.08
C PHE A 88 12.88 -21.57 -14.41
N HIS A 89 12.11 -21.91 -15.44
CA HIS A 89 12.11 -21.11 -16.66
C HIS A 89 11.57 -19.70 -16.34
N PRO A 90 12.08 -18.60 -16.93
CA PRO A 90 11.64 -17.24 -16.62
C PRO A 90 10.13 -17.03 -16.71
N VAL A 91 9.46 -17.65 -17.71
CA VAL A 91 7.99 -17.59 -17.83
C VAL A 91 7.29 -18.22 -16.63
N PHE A 92 7.78 -19.38 -16.15
CA PHE A 92 7.20 -20.03 -14.96
C PHE A 92 7.48 -19.20 -13.70
N ALA A 93 8.71 -18.69 -13.55
CA ALA A 93 9.09 -17.82 -12.44
C ALA A 93 8.18 -16.59 -12.37
N PHE A 94 7.91 -15.94 -13.49
CA PHE A 94 6.99 -14.81 -13.56
C PHE A 94 5.61 -15.19 -12.99
N PHE A 95 4.95 -16.22 -13.51
CA PHE A 95 3.61 -16.59 -13.04
C PHE A 95 3.61 -17.03 -11.57
N PHE A 96 4.63 -17.77 -11.14
CA PHE A 96 4.79 -18.22 -9.77
C PHE A 96 4.91 -17.05 -8.78
N TYR A 97 5.84 -16.12 -9.03
CA TYR A 97 6.05 -14.95 -8.15
C TYR A 97 4.91 -13.92 -8.27
N ALA A 98 4.32 -13.73 -9.45
CA ALA A 98 3.15 -12.86 -9.60
C ALA A 98 1.92 -13.40 -8.85
N PHE A 99 1.70 -14.73 -8.88
CA PHE A 99 0.63 -15.35 -8.09
C PHE A 99 0.87 -15.19 -6.59
N ALA A 100 2.09 -15.44 -6.12
CA ALA A 100 2.45 -15.24 -4.73
C ALA A 100 2.26 -13.79 -4.28
N PHE A 101 2.66 -12.82 -5.11
CA PHE A 101 2.49 -11.40 -4.82
C PHE A 101 1.02 -10.99 -4.73
N LYS A 102 0.18 -11.45 -5.67
CA LYS A 102 -1.28 -11.25 -5.65
C LYS A 102 -1.91 -11.82 -4.38
N PHE A 103 -1.54 -13.05 -4.04
CA PHE A 103 -2.05 -13.71 -2.84
C PHE A 103 -1.69 -12.92 -1.58
N PHE A 104 -0.45 -12.45 -1.47
CA PHE A 104 -0.01 -11.60 -0.37
C PHE A 104 -0.78 -10.27 -0.30
N ALA A 105 -0.93 -9.56 -1.43
CA ALA A 105 -1.65 -8.29 -1.49
C ALA A 105 -3.12 -8.43 -1.06
N ILE A 106 -3.83 -9.46 -1.54
CA ILE A 106 -5.22 -9.75 -1.15
C ILE A 106 -5.31 -10.01 0.36
N ARG A 107 -4.36 -10.74 0.93
CA ARG A 107 -4.30 -11.02 2.38
C ARG A 107 -4.06 -9.74 3.18
N CYS A 108 -3.24 -8.82 2.69
CA CYS A 108 -3.01 -7.52 3.30
C CYS A 108 -4.31 -6.70 3.34
N VAL A 109 -5.01 -6.55 2.20
CA VAL A 109 -6.30 -5.84 2.15
C VAL A 109 -7.29 -6.42 3.15
N ARG A 110 -7.44 -7.75 3.19
CA ARG A 110 -8.35 -8.41 4.14
C ARG A 110 -7.98 -8.11 5.59
N VAL A 111 -6.69 -8.11 5.93
CA VAL A 111 -6.23 -7.82 7.30
C VAL A 111 -6.49 -6.37 7.63
N PHE A 112 -6.16 -5.42 6.76
CA PHE A 112 -6.37 -4.00 7.03
C PHE A 112 -7.84 -3.63 7.13
N ASN A 113 -8.72 -4.25 6.33
CA ASN A 113 -10.16 -4.10 6.48
C ASN A 113 -10.61 -4.59 7.88
N ARG A 114 -10.18 -5.77 8.32
CA ARG A 114 -10.50 -6.26 9.68
C ARG A 114 -9.95 -5.35 10.77
N MET A 115 -8.75 -4.81 10.59
CA MET A 115 -8.13 -3.91 11.55
C MET A 115 -8.89 -2.57 11.62
N GLY A 116 -9.34 -2.02 10.50
CA GLY A 116 -10.19 -0.82 10.48
C GLY A 116 -11.53 -1.03 11.18
N GLN A 117 -12.16 -2.19 10.97
CA GLN A 117 -13.40 -2.52 11.69
C GLN A 117 -13.20 -2.66 13.20
N LYS A 118 -12.02 -3.11 13.63
CA LYS A 118 -11.70 -3.31 15.05
C LYS A 118 -11.24 -2.04 15.76
N TYR A 119 -10.43 -1.21 15.08
CA TYR A 119 -9.73 -0.08 15.68
C TYR A 119 -10.26 1.28 15.20
N GLY A 120 -11.20 1.31 14.26
CA GLY A 120 -11.70 2.53 13.66
C GLY A 120 -10.75 3.14 12.65
N PHE A 121 -11.04 4.37 12.26
CA PHE A 121 -10.30 5.13 11.26
C PHE A 121 -9.91 6.51 11.79
N PHE A 122 -8.78 7.05 11.31
CA PHE A 122 -8.46 8.46 11.50
C PHE A 122 -9.55 9.32 10.90
N ASP A 123 -9.88 10.41 11.60
CA ASP A 123 -11.02 11.27 11.23
C ASP A 123 -12.34 10.50 11.09
N GLY A 124 -12.57 9.51 11.95
CA GLY A 124 -13.69 8.55 11.85
C GLY A 124 -15.10 9.12 11.89
N SER A 125 -15.26 10.44 12.09
CA SER A 125 -16.51 11.16 11.86
C SER A 125 -16.91 11.20 10.38
N HIS A 126 -15.96 11.00 9.47
CA HIS A 126 -16.18 10.89 8.03
C HIS A 126 -16.05 9.41 7.59
N PRO A 127 -16.97 8.91 6.74
CA PRO A 127 -16.84 7.57 6.20
C PRO A 127 -15.62 7.47 5.27
N ARG A 128 -15.03 6.27 5.17
CA ARG A 128 -14.03 6.01 4.13
C ARG A 128 -14.70 5.99 2.75
N ASP A 129 -14.01 6.51 1.76
CA ASP A 129 -14.42 6.50 0.36
C ASP A 129 -14.58 5.06 -0.11
N GLY A 130 -15.71 4.75 -0.76
CA GLY A 130 -15.98 3.44 -1.35
C GLY A 130 -15.41 3.29 -2.76
N VAL A 131 -15.44 2.08 -3.30
CA VAL A 131 -15.15 1.83 -4.73
C VAL A 131 -16.27 2.43 -5.58
N PRO A 132 -16.03 3.47 -6.41
CA PRO A 132 -17.10 4.13 -7.14
C PRO A 132 -17.75 3.23 -8.19
N ASP A 133 -19.06 3.39 -8.36
CA ASP A 133 -19.90 2.60 -9.25
C ASP A 133 -19.41 2.62 -10.71
N LEU A 134 -18.87 3.77 -11.14
CA LEU A 134 -18.39 4.02 -12.51
C LEU A 134 -16.90 3.74 -12.71
N HIS A 135 -16.14 3.46 -11.64
CA HIS A 135 -14.68 3.33 -11.69
C HIS A 135 -14.15 1.94 -11.26
N SER A 136 -15.03 0.97 -11.02
CA SER A 136 -14.67 -0.42 -10.67
C SER A 136 -13.67 -1.05 -11.64
N GLN A 137 -13.85 -0.85 -12.95
CA GLN A 137 -12.93 -1.37 -13.97
C GLN A 137 -11.54 -0.73 -13.88
N LYS A 138 -11.47 0.60 -13.77
CA LYS A 138 -10.20 1.33 -13.63
C LYS A 138 -9.47 0.85 -12.38
N ILE A 139 -10.14 0.84 -11.22
CA ILE A 139 -9.57 0.35 -9.94
C ILE A 139 -9.06 -1.08 -10.09
N GLY A 140 -9.87 -1.98 -10.65
CA GLY A 140 -9.49 -3.36 -10.85
C GLY A 140 -8.26 -3.53 -11.76
N LEU A 141 -8.20 -2.78 -12.86
CA LEU A 141 -7.06 -2.77 -13.78
C LEU A 141 -5.80 -2.19 -13.12
N SER A 142 -5.88 -1.09 -12.39
CA SER A 142 -4.74 -0.47 -11.70
C SER A 142 -4.15 -1.39 -10.63
N MET A 143 -5.03 -2.04 -9.86
CA MET A 143 -4.62 -3.05 -8.88
C MET A 143 -3.92 -4.23 -9.58
N LEU A 144 -4.53 -4.80 -10.62
CA LEU A 144 -3.96 -5.92 -11.37
C LEU A 144 -2.64 -5.54 -12.05
N GLY A 145 -2.53 -4.32 -12.58
CA GLY A 145 -1.31 -3.78 -13.16
C GLY A 145 -0.17 -3.77 -12.16
N THR A 146 -0.40 -3.21 -10.97
CA THR A 146 0.61 -3.16 -9.89
C THR A 146 1.13 -4.54 -9.51
N VAL A 147 0.24 -5.53 -9.36
CA VAL A 147 0.63 -6.88 -8.91
C VAL A 147 0.97 -7.86 -10.05
N THR A 148 0.94 -7.40 -11.31
CA THR A 148 1.28 -8.24 -12.48
C THR A 148 2.42 -7.64 -13.31
N ILE A 149 2.33 -6.37 -13.68
CA ILE A 149 3.32 -5.69 -14.53
C ILE A 149 4.64 -5.52 -13.79
N ARG A 150 4.61 -5.15 -12.50
CA ARG A 150 5.83 -4.97 -11.71
C ARG A 150 6.63 -6.28 -11.58
N PRO A 151 6.03 -7.44 -11.20
CA PRO A 151 6.74 -8.71 -11.25
C PRO A 151 7.21 -9.11 -12.66
N LEU A 152 6.43 -8.83 -13.72
CA LEU A 152 6.83 -9.11 -15.10
C LEU A 152 8.12 -8.38 -15.46
N PHE A 153 8.15 -7.08 -15.19
CA PHE A 153 9.31 -6.23 -15.44
C PHE A 153 10.54 -6.70 -14.65
N ALA A 154 10.39 -7.01 -13.36
CA ALA A 154 11.49 -7.53 -12.56
C ALA A 154 11.96 -8.93 -13.00
N THR A 155 11.06 -9.77 -13.52
CA THR A 155 11.45 -11.07 -14.08
C THR A 155 12.24 -10.90 -15.36
N PHE A 156 11.97 -9.85 -16.14
CA PHE A 156 12.78 -9.55 -17.32
C PHE A 156 14.14 -8.93 -16.97
N LEU A 157 14.17 -8.00 -15.99
CA LEU A 157 15.35 -7.19 -15.69
C LEU A 157 16.32 -7.83 -14.69
N ILE A 158 15.80 -8.52 -13.67
CA ILE A 158 16.57 -8.89 -12.47
C ILE A 158 16.73 -10.41 -12.34
N TYR A 159 15.78 -11.19 -12.86
CA TYR A 159 15.76 -12.64 -12.65
C TYR A 159 16.84 -13.36 -13.45
N ASP A 160 17.78 -13.98 -12.73
CA ASP A 160 18.69 -14.98 -13.26
C ASP A 160 18.21 -16.38 -12.87
N ARG A 161 17.92 -17.22 -13.86
CA ARG A 161 17.45 -18.60 -13.64
C ARG A 161 18.51 -19.51 -13.02
N TYR A 162 19.79 -19.15 -13.08
CA TYR A 162 20.89 -19.93 -12.53
C TYR A 162 21.30 -19.46 -11.13
N GLU A 163 20.85 -18.27 -10.70
CA GLU A 163 21.04 -17.79 -9.33
C GLU A 163 20.06 -18.51 -8.38
N LYS A 164 20.62 -19.22 -7.39
CA LYS A 164 19.79 -19.85 -6.36
C LYS A 164 19.14 -18.77 -5.49
N PRO A 165 17.81 -18.83 -5.27
CA PRO A 165 17.13 -17.87 -4.40
C PRO A 165 17.75 -17.85 -3.00
N SER A 166 18.09 -16.65 -2.53
CA SER A 166 18.76 -16.45 -1.26
C SER A 166 18.50 -15.05 -0.71
N LEU A 167 18.61 -14.91 0.61
CA LEU A 167 18.59 -13.63 1.30
C LEU A 167 19.92 -13.45 2.03
N SER A 168 20.49 -12.26 1.92
CA SER A 168 21.74 -11.91 2.61
C SER A 168 21.51 -11.81 4.13
N LEU A 169 22.56 -12.01 4.93
CA LEU A 169 22.54 -11.66 6.35
C LEU A 169 22.35 -10.15 6.56
N TRP A 170 22.74 -9.33 5.58
CA TRP A 170 22.51 -7.90 5.53
C TRP A 170 21.09 -7.51 5.09
N PHE A 171 20.18 -8.48 4.94
CA PHE A 171 18.83 -8.25 4.44
C PHE A 171 18.11 -7.08 5.13
N PRO A 172 18.08 -6.95 6.48
CA PRO A 172 17.41 -5.80 7.10
C PRO A 172 18.01 -4.44 6.70
N VAL A 173 19.33 -4.36 6.56
CA VAL A 173 20.04 -3.14 6.13
C VAL A 173 19.77 -2.84 4.66
N GLN A 174 19.77 -3.86 3.81
CA GLN A 174 19.42 -3.71 2.39
C GLN A 174 17.98 -3.20 2.22
N MET A 175 17.04 -3.70 3.02
CA MET A 175 15.64 -3.27 3.01
C MET A 175 15.51 -1.81 3.47
N PHE A 176 16.22 -1.42 4.53
CA PHE A 176 16.25 -0.03 5.00
C PHE A 176 16.76 0.92 3.91
N ILE A 177 17.92 0.62 3.33
CA ILE A 177 18.54 1.46 2.29
C ILE A 177 17.65 1.50 1.04
N TYR A 178 17.15 0.35 0.59
CA TYR A 178 16.26 0.29 -0.57
C TYR A 178 14.99 1.11 -0.35
N SER A 179 14.37 1.03 0.83
CA SER A 179 13.22 1.88 1.18
C SER A 179 13.57 3.36 1.12
N ALA A 180 14.69 3.79 1.70
CA ALA A 180 15.08 5.19 1.70
C ALA A 180 15.37 5.72 0.28
N VAL A 181 16.02 4.93 -0.57
CA VAL A 181 16.31 5.27 -1.98
C VAL A 181 15.03 5.29 -2.82
N LEU A 182 14.14 4.30 -2.65
CA LEU A 182 12.84 4.27 -3.30
C LEU A 182 12.03 5.52 -2.95
N ASP A 183 12.00 5.83 -1.66
CA ASP A 183 11.26 6.98 -1.14
C ASP A 183 11.86 8.30 -1.59
N PHE A 184 13.17 8.37 -1.88
CA PHE A 184 13.79 9.58 -2.43
C PHE A 184 13.24 9.90 -3.83
N TRP A 185 13.25 8.90 -4.71
CA TRP A 185 12.70 9.06 -6.05
C TRP A 185 11.20 9.35 -6.00
N PHE A 186 10.47 8.62 -5.16
CA PHE A 186 9.05 8.84 -4.96
C PHE A 186 8.76 10.25 -4.41
N TYR A 187 9.53 10.71 -3.42
CA TYR A 187 9.36 12.02 -2.78
C TYR A 187 9.39 13.15 -3.80
N TRP A 188 10.41 13.20 -4.66
CA TRP A 188 10.54 14.27 -5.65
C TRP A 188 9.47 14.20 -6.73
N TYR A 189 9.16 12.99 -7.18
CA TYR A 189 8.10 12.73 -8.12
C TYR A 189 6.73 13.20 -7.58
N HIS A 190 6.42 12.81 -6.35
CA HIS A 190 5.16 13.12 -5.68
C HIS A 190 5.05 14.61 -5.33
N ARG A 191 6.09 15.19 -4.72
CA ARG A 191 6.17 16.62 -4.45
C ARG A 191 6.02 17.44 -5.73
N GLY A 192 6.69 17.04 -6.81
CA GLY A 192 6.56 17.70 -8.12
C GLY A 192 5.10 17.76 -8.59
N MET A 193 4.36 16.66 -8.46
CA MET A 193 2.93 16.61 -8.82
C MET A 193 2.03 17.49 -7.95
N HIS A 194 2.41 17.78 -6.71
CA HIS A 194 1.65 18.70 -5.84
C HIS A 194 2.04 20.16 -6.02
N GLU A 195 3.33 20.44 -6.19
CA GLU A 195 3.88 21.80 -6.15
C GLU A 195 3.95 22.47 -7.52
N ILE A 196 4.00 21.71 -8.60
CA ILE A 196 4.02 22.25 -9.97
C ILE A 196 2.60 22.16 -10.54
N PRO A 197 1.89 23.30 -10.74
CA PRO A 197 0.46 23.28 -11.11
C PRO A 197 0.14 22.47 -12.37
N TRP A 198 1.06 22.40 -13.32
CA TRP A 198 0.88 21.60 -14.54
C TRP A 198 0.95 20.08 -14.30
N LEU A 199 1.76 19.63 -13.33
CA LEU A 199 1.89 18.21 -13.00
C LEU A 199 0.71 17.68 -12.18
N TRP A 200 -0.03 18.55 -11.49
CA TRP A 200 -1.19 18.17 -10.68
C TRP A 200 -2.24 17.34 -11.43
N LYS A 201 -2.39 17.58 -12.74
CA LYS A 201 -3.34 16.84 -13.58
C LYS A 201 -3.10 15.32 -13.60
N PHE A 202 -1.88 14.87 -13.27
CA PHE A 202 -1.51 13.46 -13.21
C PHE A 202 -1.75 12.83 -11.84
N HIS A 203 -2.12 13.63 -10.85
CA HIS A 203 -2.27 13.18 -9.46
C HIS A 203 -3.63 13.51 -8.84
N ARG A 204 -4.39 14.40 -9.50
CA ARG A 204 -5.72 14.82 -9.05
C ARG A 204 -6.72 13.66 -8.91
N LEU A 205 -6.66 12.64 -9.77
CA LEU A 205 -7.60 11.50 -9.68
C LEU A 205 -7.33 10.69 -8.41
N HIS A 206 -6.08 10.56 -8.02
CA HIS A 206 -5.70 9.91 -6.77
C HIS A 206 -6.28 10.64 -5.55
N HIS A 207 -6.15 11.96 -5.55
CA HIS A 207 -6.63 12.83 -4.47
C HIS A 207 -8.11 13.19 -4.49
N VAL A 208 -8.87 12.71 -5.48
CA VAL A 208 -10.33 12.81 -5.43
C VAL A 208 -10.88 12.03 -4.24
N THR A 209 -10.13 11.02 -3.79
CA THR A 209 -10.39 10.26 -2.57
C THR A 209 -9.71 10.96 -1.39
N LYS A 210 -10.52 11.52 -0.48
CA LYS A 210 -10.04 12.26 0.70
C LYS A 210 -9.85 11.36 1.90
N HIS A 211 -10.65 10.30 1.95
CA HIS A 211 -10.60 9.27 2.97
C HIS A 211 -10.49 7.92 2.26
N PRO A 212 -9.39 7.63 1.53
CA PRO A 212 -9.26 6.41 0.73
C PRO A 212 -9.40 5.13 1.56
N ASN A 213 -9.56 4.01 0.87
CA ASN A 213 -9.49 2.67 1.44
C ASN A 213 -8.40 1.84 0.73
N PRO A 214 -8.06 0.64 1.21
CA PRO A 214 -7.01 -0.20 0.61
C PRO A 214 -7.16 -0.47 -0.89
N LEU A 215 -8.38 -0.57 -1.43
CA LEU A 215 -8.63 -0.81 -2.86
C LEU A 215 -8.37 0.44 -3.71
N LEU A 216 -8.38 1.63 -3.11
CA LEU A 216 -8.14 2.90 -3.80
C LEU A 216 -6.64 3.26 -3.86
N SER A 217 -5.75 2.44 -3.28
CA SER A 217 -4.31 2.71 -3.22
C SER A 217 -3.66 2.94 -4.59
N ALA A 218 -4.14 2.25 -5.62
CA ALA A 218 -3.64 2.36 -7.00
C ALA A 218 -4.58 3.16 -7.91
N PHE A 219 -5.64 3.77 -7.37
CA PHE A 219 -6.58 4.54 -8.19
C PHE A 219 -5.95 5.89 -8.52
N ALA A 220 -5.47 6.06 -9.76
CA ALA A 220 -4.77 7.25 -10.20
C ALA A 220 -4.86 7.47 -11.72
N ASP A 221 -4.40 8.63 -12.19
CA ASP A 221 -4.25 8.89 -13.63
C ASP A 221 -3.15 7.96 -14.21
N ASN A 222 -3.24 7.63 -15.50
CA ASN A 222 -2.38 6.61 -16.12
C ASN A 222 -0.89 6.93 -15.98
N GLU A 223 -0.52 8.19 -16.15
CA GLU A 223 0.86 8.67 -16.02
C GLU A 223 1.38 8.40 -14.62
N GLN A 224 0.55 8.61 -13.59
CA GLN A 224 0.96 8.30 -12.23
C GLN A 224 1.17 6.79 -12.04
N GLU A 225 0.23 5.98 -12.54
CA GLU A 225 0.31 4.53 -12.42
C GLU A 225 1.58 3.97 -13.06
N TRP A 226 1.97 4.44 -14.25
CA TRP A 226 3.22 4.02 -14.88
C TRP A 226 4.46 4.47 -14.10
N GLY A 227 4.41 5.68 -13.52
CA GLY A 227 5.45 6.16 -12.61
C GLY A 227 5.64 5.23 -11.42
N ASP A 228 4.55 4.89 -10.73
CA ASP A 228 4.53 4.07 -9.52
C ASP A 228 4.85 2.59 -9.80
N ILE A 229 4.40 2.06 -10.93
CA ILE A 229 4.57 0.63 -11.28
C ILE A 229 5.99 0.37 -11.82
N LEU A 230 6.53 1.26 -12.65
CA LEU A 230 7.77 1.01 -13.41
C LEU A 230 8.88 2.01 -13.13
N VAL A 231 8.64 3.31 -13.28
CA VAL A 231 9.70 4.32 -13.31
C VAL A 231 10.42 4.41 -11.97
N ILE A 232 9.68 4.58 -10.87
CA ILE A 232 10.27 4.73 -9.54
C ILE A 232 11.01 3.45 -9.10
N PRO A 233 10.44 2.24 -9.23
CA PRO A 233 11.18 1.00 -8.95
C PRO A 233 12.43 0.81 -9.82
N LEU A 234 12.40 1.20 -11.11
CA LEU A 234 13.55 1.12 -12.01
C LEU A 234 14.68 2.07 -11.57
N LEU A 235 14.37 3.35 -11.34
CA LEU A 235 15.37 4.32 -10.87
C LEU A 235 15.99 3.89 -9.55
N THR A 236 15.19 3.31 -8.67
CA THR A 236 15.67 2.76 -7.39
C THR A 236 16.64 1.61 -7.62
N TRP A 237 16.30 0.66 -8.50
CA TRP A 237 17.16 -0.48 -8.79
C TRP A 237 18.47 -0.07 -9.49
N LEU A 238 18.44 0.97 -10.34
CA LEU A 238 19.65 1.51 -10.98
C LEU A 238 20.62 2.13 -9.97
N VAL A 239 20.11 2.70 -8.88
CA VAL A 239 20.94 3.28 -7.80
C VAL A 239 21.37 2.24 -6.77
N PHE A 240 20.46 1.33 -6.39
CA PHE A 240 20.71 0.30 -5.39
C PHE A 240 20.19 -1.06 -5.89
N PRO A 241 20.98 -1.76 -6.73
CA PRO A 241 20.55 -3.01 -7.32
C PRO A 241 20.44 -4.10 -6.26
N LEU A 242 19.35 -4.84 -6.33
CA LEU A 242 19.10 -6.02 -5.50
C LEU A 242 19.00 -7.25 -6.42
N ASN A 243 19.43 -8.40 -5.90
CA ASN A 243 19.10 -9.66 -6.56
C ASN A 243 17.59 -9.93 -6.51
N PHE A 244 17.14 -10.86 -7.34
CA PHE A 244 15.69 -11.08 -7.54
C PHE A 244 14.95 -11.43 -6.24
N SER A 245 15.56 -12.26 -5.39
CA SER A 245 14.95 -12.70 -4.12
C SER A 245 14.81 -11.57 -3.11
N THR A 246 15.85 -10.75 -2.96
CA THR A 246 15.83 -9.59 -2.06
C THR A 246 14.90 -8.50 -2.59
N TRP A 247 14.89 -8.26 -3.90
CA TRP A 247 13.93 -7.36 -4.53
C TRP A 247 12.48 -7.83 -4.32
N PHE A 248 12.20 -9.12 -4.52
CA PHE A 248 10.86 -9.67 -4.33
C PHE A 248 10.38 -9.49 -2.88
N MET A 249 11.26 -9.72 -1.90
CA MET A 249 10.99 -9.42 -0.49
C MET A 249 10.71 -7.93 -0.27
N ALA A 250 11.57 -7.03 -0.80
CA ALA A 250 11.37 -5.59 -0.71
C ALA A 250 9.98 -5.18 -1.20
N GLN A 251 9.54 -5.71 -2.33
CA GLN A 251 8.22 -5.42 -2.87
C GLN A 251 7.06 -5.91 -1.97
N GLN A 252 7.22 -7.02 -1.21
CA GLN A 252 6.20 -7.42 -0.23
C GLN A 252 6.03 -6.39 0.88
N PHE A 253 7.14 -5.85 1.40
CA PHE A 253 7.07 -4.83 2.45
C PHE A 253 6.58 -3.47 1.91
N ILE A 254 6.95 -3.12 0.68
CA ILE A 254 6.47 -1.91 0.01
C ILE A 254 4.98 -2.00 -0.23
N ILE A 255 4.47 -3.08 -0.85
CA ILE A 255 3.03 -3.21 -1.11
C ILE A 255 2.23 -3.27 0.18
N TYR A 256 2.77 -3.88 1.23
CA TYR A 256 2.17 -3.86 2.56
C TYR A 256 2.01 -2.40 3.04
N THR A 257 3.05 -1.59 2.86
CA THR A 257 3.07 -0.16 3.20
C THR A 257 2.10 0.68 2.40
N GLU A 258 2.10 0.51 1.08
CA GLU A 258 1.18 1.21 0.19
C GLU A 258 -0.27 0.90 0.54
N ILE A 259 -0.62 -0.37 0.75
CA ILE A 259 -2.01 -0.75 1.06
C ILE A 259 -2.42 -0.25 2.45
N PHE A 260 -1.55 -0.33 3.47
CA PHE A 260 -1.93 0.17 4.80
C PHE A 260 -2.01 1.69 4.84
N GLY A 261 -1.14 2.40 4.12
CA GLY A 261 -1.14 3.87 4.09
C GLY A 261 -2.48 4.44 3.64
N HIS A 262 -3.15 3.78 2.70
CA HIS A 262 -4.49 4.17 2.21
C HIS A 262 -5.63 3.57 3.02
N SER A 263 -5.36 2.77 4.06
CA SER A 263 -6.42 2.08 4.79
C SER A 263 -7.21 2.97 5.75
N GLY A 264 -6.61 4.10 6.17
CA GLY A 264 -7.16 5.03 7.16
C GLY A 264 -7.20 4.48 8.59
N VAL A 265 -6.73 3.26 8.85
CA VAL A 265 -6.89 2.57 10.15
C VAL A 265 -6.26 3.39 11.28
N ARG A 266 -7.01 3.60 12.37
CA ARG A 266 -6.59 4.44 13.50
C ARG A 266 -5.59 3.74 14.42
N LEU A 267 -4.36 3.60 13.94
CA LEU A 267 -3.26 3.00 14.67
C LEU A 267 -1.98 3.79 14.46
N TYR A 268 -1.15 3.89 15.50
CA TYR A 268 0.22 4.34 15.32
C TYR A 268 1.01 3.19 14.69
N TRP A 269 0.96 3.17 13.35
CA TRP A 269 1.41 2.08 12.51
C TRP A 269 2.54 2.57 11.62
N MET A 270 3.76 2.43 12.13
CA MET A 270 4.97 2.87 11.41
C MET A 270 5.29 1.93 10.24
N THR A 271 6.01 2.44 9.25
CA THR A 271 6.57 1.61 8.17
C THR A 271 7.53 0.55 8.71
N PRO A 272 7.43 -0.71 8.27
CA PRO A 272 8.16 -1.82 8.88
C PRO A 272 9.67 -1.80 8.62
N MET A 273 10.11 -1.28 7.47
CA MET A 273 11.52 -1.34 7.05
C MET A 273 12.39 -0.22 7.62
N THR A 274 11.80 0.91 8.01
CA THR A 274 12.53 2.13 8.36
C THR A 274 12.09 2.74 9.69
N GLY A 275 10.83 2.55 10.10
CA GLY A 275 10.26 3.20 11.28
C GLY A 275 11.02 2.96 12.58
N TYR A 276 11.54 1.75 12.81
CA TYR A 276 12.25 1.40 14.06
C TYR A 276 13.57 2.17 14.26
N ILE A 277 14.20 2.65 13.19
CA ILE A 277 15.40 3.51 13.25
C ILE A 277 14.99 4.98 13.14
N LEU A 278 14.18 5.32 12.14
CA LEU A 278 13.86 6.72 11.84
C LEU A 278 13.02 7.40 12.93
N ARG A 279 12.31 6.62 13.76
CA ARG A 279 11.55 7.16 14.89
C ARG A 279 12.40 7.92 15.90
N TRP A 280 13.64 7.50 16.11
CA TRP A 280 14.59 8.17 17.01
C TRP A 280 14.95 9.59 16.54
N PHE A 281 14.67 9.89 15.28
CA PHE A 281 14.97 11.17 14.63
C PHE A 281 13.70 11.95 14.23
N ASP A 282 12.51 11.52 14.66
CA ASP A 282 11.22 12.09 14.22
C ASP A 282 11.07 12.06 12.67
N MET A 283 11.57 10.99 12.06
CA MET A 283 11.58 10.75 10.61
C MET A 283 10.82 9.47 10.22
N ASP A 284 10.18 8.80 11.19
CA ASP A 284 9.31 7.67 10.90
C ASP A 284 8.07 8.14 10.13
N LEU A 285 7.64 7.33 9.16
CA LEU A 285 6.33 7.47 8.55
C LEU A 285 5.37 6.53 9.26
N CYS A 286 4.21 7.04 9.65
CA CYS A 286 3.08 6.28 10.15
C CYS A 286 1.85 6.52 9.28
N LEU A 287 0.84 5.66 9.45
CA LEU A 287 -0.39 5.71 8.65
C LEU A 287 -1.06 7.10 8.61
N GLU A 288 -1.12 7.80 9.75
CA GLU A 288 -1.76 9.14 9.80
C GLU A 288 -1.09 10.13 8.84
N ASP A 289 0.22 10.02 8.62
CA ASP A 289 0.95 10.97 7.78
C ASP A 289 0.42 10.95 6.33
N HIS A 290 0.09 9.77 5.79
CA HIS A 290 -0.52 9.59 4.47
C HIS A 290 -2.03 9.86 4.47
N ASP A 291 -2.74 9.53 5.55
CA ASP A 291 -4.16 9.88 5.70
C ASP A 291 -4.37 11.40 5.64
N GLN A 292 -3.55 12.16 6.38
CA GLN A 292 -3.55 13.63 6.32
C GLN A 292 -3.19 14.15 4.93
N HIS A 293 -2.20 13.53 4.27
CA HIS A 293 -1.80 13.90 2.92
C HIS A 293 -3.00 13.87 1.94
N HIS A 294 -3.81 12.81 1.97
CA HIS A 294 -5.05 12.72 1.18
C HIS A 294 -6.09 13.78 1.56
N ARG A 295 -6.33 13.94 2.86
CA ARG A 295 -7.34 14.86 3.40
C ARG A 295 -7.08 16.31 2.99
N PHE A 296 -5.86 16.80 3.17
CA PHE A 296 -5.50 18.18 2.83
C PHE A 296 -5.28 18.37 1.32
N GLY A 297 -4.63 17.41 0.64
CA GLY A 297 -4.46 17.40 -0.81
C GLY A 297 -3.78 18.66 -1.39
N TRP A 298 -4.13 19.00 -2.64
CA TRP A 298 -3.46 20.05 -3.41
C TRP A 298 -3.51 21.43 -2.74
N ARG A 299 -2.40 22.19 -2.84
CA ARG A 299 -2.14 23.52 -2.26
C ARG A 299 -2.00 23.58 -0.73
N ASN A 300 -2.37 22.53 -0.01
CA ASN A 300 -2.10 22.38 1.42
C ASN A 300 -1.39 21.04 1.70
N SER A 301 -0.64 20.56 0.72
CA SER A 301 0.01 19.25 0.75
C SER A 301 1.23 19.25 1.68
N SER A 302 1.58 18.07 2.15
CA SER A 302 2.66 17.80 3.10
C SER A 302 2.86 16.29 3.19
N ASN A 303 3.96 15.81 3.77
CA ASN A 303 4.24 14.38 3.92
C ASN A 303 4.23 13.65 2.56
N TYR A 304 5.14 14.02 1.66
CA TYR A 304 5.22 13.45 0.31
C TYR A 304 5.88 12.07 0.28
N GLY A 305 6.64 11.69 1.30
CA GLY A 305 7.17 10.33 1.42
C GLY A 305 6.07 9.29 1.63
N LYS A 306 6.36 8.05 1.24
CA LYS A 306 5.46 6.88 1.40
C LYS A 306 6.08 5.75 2.20
N GLN A 307 7.40 5.69 2.27
CA GLN A 307 8.13 4.70 3.07
C GLN A 307 8.82 5.33 4.28
N THR A 308 9.06 6.65 4.26
CA THR A 308 9.72 7.39 5.33
C THR A 308 9.22 8.83 5.39
N ARG A 309 9.45 9.52 6.52
CA ARG A 309 9.40 10.99 6.61
C ARG A 309 10.80 11.61 6.54
N LEU A 310 11.82 10.83 6.18
CA LEU A 310 13.22 11.28 6.11
C LEU A 310 13.36 12.50 5.19
N TRP A 311 12.88 12.37 3.95
CA TRP A 311 12.96 13.43 2.96
C TRP A 311 12.06 14.61 3.30
N ASP A 312 10.86 14.35 3.84
CA ASP A 312 9.99 15.41 4.32
C ASP A 312 10.64 16.23 5.43
N ARG A 313 11.34 15.59 6.36
CA ARG A 313 12.01 16.27 7.46
C ARG A 313 13.19 17.10 6.97
N LEU A 314 14.00 16.53 6.07
CA LEU A 314 15.17 17.20 5.50
C LEU A 314 14.79 18.42 4.65
N PHE A 315 13.68 18.35 3.92
CA PHE A 315 13.23 19.41 3.02
C PHE A 315 12.09 20.28 3.56
N GLY A 316 11.73 20.12 4.83
CA GLY A 316 10.77 20.98 5.53
C GLY A 316 9.33 20.84 5.06
N THR A 317 8.91 19.63 4.65
CA THR A 317 7.56 19.35 4.13
C THR A 317 6.72 18.46 5.06
N THR A 318 7.15 18.25 6.30
CA THR A 318 6.37 17.53 7.32
C THR A 318 5.21 18.33 7.84
N ARG A 319 4.07 17.67 8.09
CA ARG A 319 2.95 18.21 8.87
C ARG A 319 2.88 17.53 10.24
N SER A 320 2.50 18.29 11.26
CA SER A 320 2.25 17.75 12.59
C SER A 320 1.08 16.77 12.59
N ARG A 321 1.29 15.62 13.21
CA ARG A 321 0.25 14.61 13.47
C ARG A 321 -0.88 15.20 14.32
N ILE A 322 -2.13 14.87 13.99
CA ILE A 322 -3.31 15.35 14.68
C ILE A 322 -3.65 14.36 15.79
N GLU A 323 -3.71 13.07 15.50
CA GLU A 323 -4.11 12.02 16.44
C GLU A 323 -2.91 11.23 16.97
N CYS A 324 -1.90 10.94 16.15
CA CYS A 324 -0.65 10.26 16.53
C CYS A 324 0.40 11.24 17.10
N ARG A 325 -0.04 12.13 18.00
CA ARG A 325 0.87 12.96 18.81
C ARG A 325 1.57 12.08 19.83
N GLU A 326 2.78 12.45 20.23
CA GLU A 326 3.62 11.62 21.11
C GLU A 326 2.95 11.27 22.44
N ASP A 327 2.29 12.26 23.03
CA ASP A 327 1.53 12.15 24.27
C ASP A 327 0.22 11.36 24.10
N ASN A 328 -0.25 11.16 22.87
CA ASN A 328 -1.52 10.50 22.57
C ASN A 328 -1.39 9.02 22.14
N ILE A 329 -0.17 8.54 21.89
CA ILE A 329 0.06 7.14 21.52
C ILE A 329 -0.09 6.23 22.77
N ASP A 330 -0.84 5.14 22.64
CA ASP A 330 -0.92 4.09 23.65
C ASP A 330 0.17 3.04 23.43
N TRP A 331 1.23 3.17 24.22
CA TRP A 331 2.36 2.24 24.25
C TRP A 331 2.10 0.99 25.09
N VAL A 332 1.07 1.01 25.95
CA VAL A 332 0.75 -0.07 26.89
C VAL A 332 -0.21 -1.06 26.24
N ASN A 333 -1.35 -0.58 25.72
CA ASN A 333 -2.39 -1.41 25.11
C ASN A 333 -2.14 -1.56 23.60
N THR A 334 -1.02 -2.21 23.25
CA THR A 334 -0.64 -2.39 21.85
C THR A 334 -1.70 -3.17 21.03
N ALA A 335 -1.91 -2.73 19.80
CA ALA A 335 -2.81 -3.39 18.86
C ALA A 335 -2.30 -4.77 18.44
N LYS A 336 -3.23 -5.65 18.07
CA LYS A 336 -2.99 -7.03 17.66
C LYS A 336 -3.77 -7.33 16.40
N THR A 337 -3.12 -7.92 15.41
CA THR A 337 -3.80 -8.60 14.30
C THR A 337 -4.59 -9.77 14.88
N GLY A 338 -5.91 -9.67 14.82
CA GLY A 338 -6.84 -10.73 15.22
C GLY A 338 -6.91 -11.87 14.21
#